data_AF-A0A8R2D4H9-F1
#
_entry.id   AF-A0A8R2D4H9-F1
#
_cell.length_a   1.000
_cell.length_b   1.000
_cell.length_c   1.000
_cell.angle_alpha   90.00
_cell.angle_beta   90.00
_cell.angle_gamma   90.00
#
_symmetry.space_group_name_H-M   'P 1'
#
loop_
_entity.id
_entity.type
_entity.pdbx_description
1 polymer ?
#
loop_
_entity_poly.entity_id
_entity_poly.type
_entity_poly.pdbx_seq_one_letter_code
_entity_poly.pdbx_strand_id
1 'polypeptide(L)'
;MTVKLIGFVLCITVISEISGRSLPSYIKPCKRDDPNINECLMNLLENIRPYISKGIPEMHILPLDPVLVPSVTLKQDSAGSVNFVALFTDLKGYGAKNFQMQTIKANFKNQSLEIDLNLPFFRIESRYEVNGKILILPIKGNGKFVGNVTNAEAKIKFDLIIVKKKNNKNFIEIKPKKITLELGAVKLHFSNLFNGNKQLGDQTNRFINDNWKDLMKEIRPLLEDTVVTIVMGILKPVFETFSMDDLFPV
;
A
#
# COMPACT_ATOMS: atom_id res chain seq x y z
N MET A 1 24.14 -24.31 -66.99
CA MET A 1 23.16 -24.93 -66.06
C MET A 1 23.89 -25.10 -64.73
N THR A 2 23.88 -24.09 -63.85
CA THR A 2 22.95 -24.06 -62.71
C THR A 2 22.78 -22.62 -62.19
N VAL A 3 21.51 -22.26 -62.01
CA VAL A 3 21.02 -20.95 -61.56
C VAL A 3 21.14 -20.88 -60.03
N LYS A 4 21.72 -19.80 -59.47
CA LYS A 4 21.60 -19.48 -58.04
C LYS A 4 20.40 -18.56 -57.85
N LEU A 5 19.36 -19.10 -57.22
CA LEU A 5 18.10 -18.46 -56.91
C LEU A 5 18.30 -17.47 -55.75
N ILE A 6 18.03 -16.18 -55.99
CA ILE A 6 17.98 -15.15 -54.95
C ILE A 6 16.60 -15.25 -54.29
N GLY A 7 16.54 -15.82 -53.08
CA GLY A 7 15.33 -15.90 -52.28
C GLY A 7 15.08 -14.60 -51.52
N PHE A 8 14.12 -13.81 -52.00
CA PHE A 8 13.60 -12.63 -51.32
C PHE A 8 12.67 -13.09 -50.19
N VAL A 9 13.17 -13.09 -48.95
CA VAL A 9 12.32 -13.35 -47.76
C VAL A 9 11.59 -12.06 -47.43
N LEU A 10 10.36 -11.95 -47.92
CA LEU A 10 9.40 -10.94 -47.50
C LEU A 10 8.97 -11.27 -46.07
N CYS A 11 9.69 -10.74 -45.09
CA CYS A 11 9.31 -10.86 -43.68
C CYS A 11 8.10 -9.95 -43.45
N ILE A 12 6.90 -10.51 -43.59
CA ILE A 12 5.65 -9.86 -43.18
C ILE A 12 5.74 -9.69 -41.66
N THR A 13 6.15 -8.50 -41.21
CA THR A 13 5.97 -8.13 -39.81
C THR A 13 4.48 -8.03 -39.57
N VAL A 14 3.92 -9.07 -38.95
CA VAL A 14 2.60 -9.00 -38.34
C VAL A 14 2.69 -7.86 -37.32
N ILE A 15 2.19 -6.70 -37.70
CA ILE A 15 1.94 -5.61 -36.75
C ILE A 15 0.89 -6.19 -35.82
N SER A 16 1.37 -6.71 -34.69
CA SER A 16 0.49 -7.07 -33.59
C SER A 16 -0.13 -5.75 -33.17
N GLU A 17 -1.38 -5.52 -33.57
CA GLU A 17 -2.20 -4.49 -32.95
C GLU A 17 -2.06 -4.70 -31.45
N ILE A 18 -1.59 -3.66 -30.75
CA ILE A 18 -1.49 -3.62 -29.31
C ILE A 18 -2.94 -3.70 -28.82
N SER A 19 -3.43 -4.93 -28.66
CA SER A 19 -4.67 -5.22 -27.99
C SER A 19 -4.57 -4.53 -26.64
N GLY A 20 -5.45 -3.56 -26.40
CA GLY A 20 -5.53 -2.92 -25.08
C GLY A 20 -5.60 -4.02 -24.02
N ARG A 21 -4.82 -3.89 -22.94
CA ARG A 21 -4.92 -4.84 -21.84
C ARG A 21 -6.35 -4.79 -21.33
N SER A 22 -7.10 -5.86 -21.55
CA SER A 22 -8.46 -5.99 -21.04
C SER A 22 -8.41 -6.26 -19.55
N LEU A 23 -9.29 -5.62 -18.80
CA LEU A 23 -9.51 -5.98 -17.41
C LEU A 23 -9.94 -7.46 -17.31
N PRO A 24 -9.60 -8.15 -16.21
CA PRO A 24 -10.16 -9.47 -15.93
C PRO A 24 -11.69 -9.45 -16.03
N SER A 25 -12.29 -10.52 -16.58
CA SER A 25 -13.72 -10.56 -16.92
C SER A 25 -14.68 -10.39 -15.73
N TYR A 26 -14.21 -10.66 -14.51
CA TYR A 26 -14.95 -10.46 -13.27
C TYR A 26 -14.90 -9.02 -12.75
N ILE A 27 -14.08 -8.14 -13.34
CA ILE A 27 -13.98 -6.72 -13.01
C ILE A 27 -14.82 -5.94 -14.02
N LYS A 28 -15.95 -5.41 -13.55
CA LYS A 28 -16.81 -4.52 -14.34
C LYS A 28 -16.44 -3.07 -14.02
N PRO A 29 -15.85 -2.32 -14.96
CA PRO A 29 -15.39 -0.96 -14.67
C PRO A 29 -16.58 -0.02 -14.48
N CYS A 30 -16.37 1.04 -13.69
CA CYS A 30 -17.37 2.06 -13.44
C CYS A 30 -17.23 3.22 -14.41
N LYS A 31 -18.34 3.72 -14.94
CA LYS A 31 -18.32 4.80 -15.92
C LYS A 31 -17.99 6.14 -15.25
N ARG A 32 -17.00 6.87 -15.76
CA ARG A 32 -16.51 8.13 -15.14
C ARG A 32 -17.50 9.29 -15.20
N ASP A 33 -18.50 9.21 -16.07
CA ASP A 33 -19.60 10.16 -16.21
C ASP A 33 -20.91 9.71 -15.53
N ASP A 34 -20.89 8.54 -14.86
CA ASP A 34 -22.01 8.06 -14.06
C ASP A 34 -22.26 9.00 -12.86
N PRO A 35 -23.47 9.57 -12.69
CA PRO A 35 -23.80 10.38 -11.53
C PRO A 35 -23.64 9.63 -10.20
N ASN A 36 -23.69 8.30 -10.21
CA ASN A 36 -23.54 7.41 -9.06
C ASN A 36 -22.18 6.69 -9.05
N ILE A 37 -21.15 7.24 -9.70
CA ILE A 37 -19.80 6.66 -9.77
C ILE A 37 -19.26 6.19 -8.41
N ASN A 38 -19.48 6.95 -7.34
CA ASN A 38 -19.00 6.57 -6.01
C ASN A 38 -19.65 5.28 -5.50
N GLU A 39 -20.95 5.09 -5.71
CA GLU A 39 -21.65 3.85 -5.37
C GLU A 39 -21.17 2.68 -6.24
N CYS A 40 -20.97 2.93 -7.53
CA CYS A 40 -20.39 1.93 -8.42
C CYS A 40 -19.00 1.48 -7.92
N LEU A 41 -18.12 2.39 -7.53
CA LEU A 41 -16.79 2.06 -7.03
C LEU A 41 -16.83 1.28 -5.71
N MET A 42 -17.73 1.65 -4.81
CA MET A 42 -17.96 0.90 -3.56
C MET A 42 -18.37 -0.54 -3.86
N ASN A 43 -19.37 -0.73 -4.73
CA ASN A 43 -19.85 -2.04 -5.14
C ASN A 43 -18.78 -2.84 -5.89
N LEU A 44 -18.00 -2.18 -6.76
CA LEU A 44 -16.88 -2.80 -7.46
C LEU A 44 -15.86 -3.36 -6.47
N LEU A 45 -15.42 -2.57 -5.48
CA LEU A 45 -14.46 -3.01 -4.48
C LEU A 45 -14.97 -4.21 -3.69
N GLU A 46 -16.24 -4.23 -3.28
CA GLU A 46 -16.83 -5.37 -2.58
C GLU A 46 -16.88 -6.63 -3.46
N ASN A 47 -17.23 -6.48 -4.75
CA ASN A 47 -17.25 -7.59 -5.69
C ASN A 47 -15.86 -8.18 -5.95
N ILE A 48 -14.81 -7.35 -5.99
CA ILE A 48 -13.44 -7.80 -6.27
C ILE A 48 -12.65 -8.15 -5.01
N ARG A 49 -13.17 -7.88 -3.81
CA ARG A 49 -12.53 -8.17 -2.52
C ARG A 49 -12.00 -9.60 -2.39
N PRO A 50 -12.73 -10.68 -2.79
CA PRO A 50 -12.22 -12.04 -2.71
C PRO A 50 -10.96 -12.26 -3.55
N TYR A 51 -10.81 -11.51 -4.64
CA TYR A 51 -9.68 -11.57 -5.57
C TYR A 51 -8.51 -10.73 -5.05
N ILE A 52 -8.77 -9.50 -4.59
CA ILE A 52 -7.73 -8.63 -3.99
C ILE A 52 -7.05 -9.33 -2.80
N SER A 53 -7.81 -10.08 -1.98
CA SER A 53 -7.23 -10.84 -0.87
C SER A 53 -6.12 -11.81 -1.31
N LYS A 54 -6.23 -12.38 -2.51
CA LYS A 54 -5.26 -13.33 -3.09
C LYS A 54 -4.28 -12.67 -4.06
N GLY A 55 -4.49 -11.39 -4.38
CA GLY A 55 -3.82 -10.69 -5.46
C GLY A 55 -4.52 -10.86 -6.80
N ILE A 56 -4.30 -9.90 -7.70
CA ILE A 56 -4.78 -9.90 -9.10
C ILE A 56 -3.54 -9.68 -9.97
N PRO A 57 -2.80 -10.75 -10.34
CA PRO A 57 -1.54 -10.64 -11.07
C PRO A 57 -1.65 -9.91 -12.40
N GLU A 58 -2.78 -10.06 -13.10
CA GLU A 58 -3.07 -9.38 -14.38
C GLU A 58 -3.08 -7.86 -14.22
N MET A 59 -3.34 -7.38 -13.00
CA MET A 59 -3.34 -5.98 -12.63
C MET A 59 -2.15 -5.58 -11.75
N HIS A 60 -1.17 -6.46 -11.55
CA HIS A 60 -0.03 -6.27 -10.64
C HIS A 60 -0.42 -6.02 -9.18
N ILE A 61 -1.61 -6.45 -8.77
CA ILE A 61 -2.06 -6.35 -7.39
C ILE A 61 -1.50 -7.56 -6.63
N LEU A 62 -0.63 -7.29 -5.67
CA LEU A 62 -0.08 -8.32 -4.78
C LEU A 62 -1.13 -8.79 -3.77
N PRO A 63 -0.97 -9.99 -3.17
CA PRO A 63 -1.84 -10.44 -2.10
C PRO A 63 -1.89 -9.46 -0.93
N LEU A 64 -3.10 -9.20 -0.40
CA LEU A 64 -3.28 -8.39 0.81
C LEU A 64 -3.29 -9.19 2.11
N ASP A 65 -3.26 -10.52 2.06
CA ASP A 65 -3.21 -11.33 3.28
C ASP A 65 -2.41 -12.63 3.07
N PRO A 66 -1.14 -12.70 3.48
CA PRO A 66 -0.37 -11.60 4.08
C PRO A 66 0.09 -10.55 3.05
N VAL A 67 0.13 -9.28 3.47
CA VAL A 67 0.95 -8.24 2.83
C VAL A 67 2.41 -8.55 3.12
N LEU A 68 3.23 -8.67 2.07
CA LEU A 68 4.66 -8.96 2.19
C LEU A 68 5.47 -7.72 1.85
N VAL A 69 6.31 -7.27 2.77
CA VAL A 69 7.23 -6.13 2.57
C VAL A 69 8.65 -6.58 2.91
N PRO A 70 9.60 -6.56 1.95
CA PRO A 70 10.95 -7.05 2.18
C PRO A 70 11.67 -6.31 3.32
N SER A 71 11.57 -4.98 3.33
CA SER A 71 12.19 -4.16 4.36
C SER A 71 11.54 -2.79 4.48
N VAL A 72 11.50 -2.25 5.70
CA VAL A 72 11.10 -0.87 6.00
C VAL A 72 12.09 -0.30 7.00
N THR A 73 12.65 0.88 6.70
CA THR A 73 13.47 1.63 7.66
C THR A 73 12.66 2.79 8.19
N LEU A 74 12.48 2.81 9.50
CA LEU A 74 11.83 3.89 10.23
C LEU A 74 12.91 4.70 10.94
N LYS A 75 13.04 5.98 10.59
CA LYS A 75 13.93 6.92 11.27
C LYS A 75 13.10 8.05 11.86
N GLN A 76 13.07 8.12 13.19
CA GLN A 76 12.53 9.26 13.92
C GLN A 76 13.71 10.08 14.43
N ASP A 77 13.96 11.22 13.80
CA ASP A 77 15.04 12.13 14.18
C ASP A 77 14.44 13.44 14.71
N SER A 78 13.79 13.35 15.87
CA SER A 78 13.10 14.49 16.48
C SER A 78 13.73 14.87 17.82
N ALA A 79 13.57 16.14 18.20
CA ALA A 79 13.88 16.64 19.54
C ALA A 79 12.83 16.22 20.60
N GLY A 80 11.87 15.37 20.21
CA GLY A 80 10.81 14.87 21.07
C GLY A 80 11.26 13.75 22.00
N SER A 81 10.27 13.02 22.50
CA SER A 81 10.47 11.92 23.45
C SER A 81 10.94 10.64 22.76
N VAL A 82 10.91 10.57 21.44
CA VAL A 82 11.26 9.37 20.68
C VAL A 82 12.27 9.74 19.59
N ASN A 83 13.44 9.09 19.65
CA ASN A 83 14.46 9.18 18.63
C ASN A 83 15.02 7.79 18.37
N PHE A 84 14.89 7.28 17.16
CA PHE A 84 15.39 5.96 16.82
C PHE A 84 15.63 5.79 15.32
N VAL A 85 16.47 4.82 15.01
CA VAL A 85 16.51 4.16 13.71
C VAL A 85 16.14 2.70 13.94
N ALA A 86 15.11 2.25 13.23
CA ALA A 86 14.66 0.86 13.25
C ALA A 86 14.59 0.33 11.83
N LEU A 87 15.20 -0.82 11.61
CA LEU A 87 15.08 -1.59 10.38
C LEU A 87 14.16 -2.78 10.67
N PHE A 88 13.11 -2.92 9.88
CA PHE A 88 12.25 -4.10 9.87
C PHE A 88 12.49 -4.85 8.57
N THR A 89 12.66 -6.17 8.65
CA THR A 89 12.84 -7.06 7.49
C THR A 89 11.91 -8.26 7.56
N ASP A 90 11.65 -8.88 6.40
CA ASP A 90 10.73 -10.02 6.26
C ASP A 90 9.34 -9.72 6.85
N LEU A 91 8.82 -8.51 6.61
CA LEU A 91 7.57 -8.07 7.21
C LEU A 91 6.39 -8.79 6.56
N LYS A 92 5.52 -9.35 7.41
CA LYS A 92 4.26 -9.99 7.06
C LYS A 92 3.13 -9.29 7.80
N GLY A 93 2.22 -8.69 7.05
CA GLY A 93 1.02 -8.04 7.56
C GLY A 93 -0.21 -8.90 7.30
N TYR A 94 -0.96 -9.25 8.35
CA TYR A 94 -2.14 -10.11 8.27
C TYR A 94 -3.41 -9.32 8.60
N GLY A 95 -4.50 -9.67 7.92
CA GLY A 95 -5.83 -9.08 8.16
C GLY A 95 -6.17 -7.88 7.28
N ALA A 96 -5.26 -7.39 6.43
CA ALA A 96 -5.56 -6.27 5.53
C ALA A 96 -6.71 -6.57 4.56
N LYS A 97 -6.97 -7.83 4.19
CA LYS A 97 -8.15 -8.22 3.41
C LYS A 97 -9.50 -7.85 4.07
N ASN A 98 -9.51 -7.65 5.39
CA ASN A 98 -10.71 -7.33 6.17
C ASN A 98 -10.95 -5.82 6.29
N PHE A 99 -10.28 -4.99 5.47
CA PHE A 99 -10.55 -3.55 5.43
C PHE A 99 -12.04 -3.29 5.19
N GLN A 100 -12.61 -2.29 5.83
CA GLN A 100 -13.99 -1.85 5.63
C GLN A 100 -13.93 -0.51 4.92
N MET A 101 -14.37 -0.48 3.67
CA MET A 101 -14.45 0.77 2.93
C MET A 101 -15.59 1.60 3.50
N GLN A 102 -15.31 2.80 3.98
CA GLN A 102 -16.34 3.70 4.51
C GLN A 102 -16.85 4.62 3.41
N THR A 103 -15.94 5.26 2.66
CA THR A 103 -16.30 6.08 1.51
C THR A 103 -15.24 6.03 0.41
N ILE A 104 -15.69 6.14 -0.84
CA ILE A 104 -14.86 6.46 -1.99
C ILE A 104 -15.52 7.64 -2.70
N LYS A 105 -14.75 8.70 -2.95
CA LYS A 105 -15.20 9.88 -3.69
C LYS A 105 -14.25 10.13 -4.85
N ALA A 106 -14.63 9.70 -6.03
CA ALA A 106 -13.93 10.00 -7.27
C ALA A 106 -14.57 11.20 -7.95
N ASN A 107 -13.75 12.18 -8.33
CA ASN A 107 -14.18 13.30 -9.15
C ASN A 107 -13.18 13.51 -10.28
N PHE A 108 -13.52 13.03 -11.47
CA PHE A 108 -12.66 13.12 -12.64
C PHE A 108 -12.60 14.54 -13.25
N LYS A 109 -13.58 15.41 -12.96
CA LYS A 109 -13.54 16.82 -13.38
C LYS A 109 -12.54 17.61 -12.54
N ASN A 110 -12.54 17.38 -11.23
CA ASN A 110 -11.63 18.02 -10.29
C ASN A 110 -10.34 17.21 -10.08
N GLN A 111 -10.18 16.09 -10.80
CA GLN A 111 -9.00 15.24 -10.75
C GLN A 111 -8.63 14.82 -9.32
N SER A 112 -9.61 14.36 -8.55
CA SER A 112 -9.41 13.99 -7.14
C SER A 112 -10.02 12.64 -6.80
N LEU A 113 -9.36 11.90 -5.91
CA LEU A 113 -9.87 10.67 -5.32
C LEU A 113 -9.71 10.75 -3.80
N GLU A 114 -10.80 10.57 -3.05
CA GLU A 114 -10.78 10.46 -1.60
C GLU A 114 -11.23 9.07 -1.19
N ILE A 115 -10.51 8.45 -0.26
CA ILE A 115 -10.77 7.11 0.25
C ILE A 115 -10.73 7.19 1.78
N ASP A 116 -11.84 6.78 2.40
CA ASP A 116 -11.91 6.56 3.85
C ASP A 116 -12.14 5.08 4.10
N LEU A 117 -11.30 4.46 4.92
CA LEU A 117 -11.40 3.06 5.28
C LEU A 117 -11.09 2.83 6.77
N ASN A 118 -11.63 1.75 7.30
CA ASN A 118 -11.27 1.22 8.61
C ASN A 118 -10.63 -0.16 8.44
N LEU A 119 -9.64 -0.47 9.25
CA LEU A 119 -9.06 -1.80 9.36
C LEU A 119 -9.30 -2.32 10.78
N PRO A 120 -10.26 -3.26 10.96
CA PRO A 120 -10.66 -3.70 12.29
C PRO A 120 -9.51 -4.31 13.09
N PHE A 121 -8.67 -5.10 12.42
CA PHE A 121 -7.51 -5.74 13.04
C PHE A 121 -6.41 -5.96 12.01
N PHE A 122 -5.18 -5.60 12.38
CA PHE A 122 -3.98 -5.82 11.58
C PHE A 122 -2.86 -6.34 12.46
N ARG A 123 -2.29 -7.48 12.08
CA ARG A 123 -1.15 -8.09 12.77
C ARG A 123 0.09 -7.99 11.90
N ILE A 124 1.18 -7.52 12.47
CA ILE A 124 2.48 -7.39 11.82
C ILE A 124 3.43 -8.36 12.51
N GLU A 125 4.13 -9.15 11.72
CA GLU A 125 5.25 -9.97 12.15
C GLU A 125 6.46 -9.65 11.30
N SER A 126 7.62 -9.44 11.93
CA SER A 126 8.85 -9.18 11.18
C SER A 126 10.08 -9.54 12.02
N ARG A 127 11.25 -9.47 11.38
CA ARG A 127 12.50 -9.23 12.09
C ARG A 127 12.68 -7.73 12.29
N TYR A 128 13.40 -7.36 13.33
CA TYR A 128 13.75 -5.97 13.58
C TYR A 128 15.18 -5.84 14.08
N GLU A 129 15.76 -4.68 13.84
CA GLU A 129 16.91 -4.12 14.54
C GLU A 129 16.59 -2.68 14.88
N VAL A 130 16.81 -2.27 16.13
CA VAL A 130 16.56 -0.90 16.60
C VAL A 130 17.76 -0.38 17.38
N ASN A 131 18.04 0.89 17.16
CA ASN A 131 18.94 1.69 17.97
C ASN A 131 18.33 3.08 18.17
N GLY A 132 18.19 3.50 19.41
CA GLY A 132 17.58 4.79 19.72
C GLY A 132 17.41 5.02 21.20
N LYS A 133 16.45 5.87 21.53
CA LYS A 133 16.03 6.21 22.88
C LYS A 133 14.53 6.52 22.91
N ILE A 134 13.89 6.15 24.01
CA ILE A 134 12.56 6.64 24.38
C ILE A 134 12.72 7.39 25.69
N LEU A 135 12.38 8.67 25.68
CA LEU A 135 12.70 9.66 26.69
C LEU A 135 14.22 9.69 26.95
N ILE A 136 14.61 9.31 28.16
CA ILE A 136 16.00 9.17 28.61
C ILE A 136 16.53 7.74 28.49
N LEU A 137 15.66 6.77 28.17
CA LEU A 137 16.02 5.35 28.16
C LEU A 137 16.60 4.99 26.80
N PRO A 138 17.90 4.64 26.70
CA PRO A 138 18.45 4.09 25.47
C PRO A 138 17.79 2.75 25.17
N ILE A 139 17.46 2.48 23.92
CA ILE A 139 16.88 1.22 23.46
C ILE A 139 17.74 0.69 22.33
N LYS A 140 18.23 -0.53 22.52
CA LYS A 140 18.93 -1.28 21.49
C LYS A 140 18.48 -2.72 21.54
N GLY A 141 18.25 -3.30 20.38
CA GLY A 141 17.86 -4.70 20.27
C GLY A 141 17.70 -5.14 18.83
N ASN A 142 17.73 -6.44 18.63
CA ASN A 142 17.41 -7.07 17.37
C ASN A 142 16.73 -8.41 17.65
N GLY A 143 15.78 -8.81 16.82
CA GLY A 143 15.04 -10.04 17.04
C GLY A 143 13.74 -10.08 16.26
N LYS A 144 12.74 -10.77 16.82
CA LYS A 144 11.37 -10.78 16.30
C LYS A 144 10.57 -9.60 16.83
N PHE A 145 9.79 -8.99 15.96
CA PHE A 145 8.79 -7.99 16.26
C PHE A 145 7.40 -8.55 15.96
N VAL A 146 6.47 -8.30 16.88
CA VAL A 146 5.05 -8.56 16.67
C VAL A 146 4.29 -7.30 17.06
N GLY A 147 3.48 -6.78 16.13
CA GLY A 147 2.60 -5.64 16.37
C GLY A 147 1.16 -6.03 16.07
N ASN A 148 0.22 -5.65 16.93
CA ASN A 148 -1.20 -5.72 16.66
C ASN A 148 -1.77 -4.31 16.69
N VAL A 149 -2.55 -3.97 15.68
CA VAL A 149 -3.29 -2.71 15.57
C VAL A 149 -4.77 -3.06 15.46
N THR A 150 -5.61 -2.39 16.24
CA THR A 150 -7.06 -2.58 16.26
C THR A 150 -7.75 -1.27 15.91
N ASN A 151 -8.77 -1.35 15.06
CA ASN A 151 -9.57 -0.21 14.57
C ASN A 151 -8.69 0.94 14.06
N ALA A 152 -7.94 0.68 12.99
CA ALA A 152 -7.14 1.70 12.33
C ALA A 152 -7.96 2.37 11.21
N GLU A 153 -8.19 3.67 11.35
CA GLU A 153 -8.92 4.47 10.38
C GLU A 153 -7.92 5.26 9.53
N ALA A 154 -8.06 5.16 8.21
CA ALA A 154 -7.24 5.88 7.26
C ALA A 154 -8.13 6.70 6.33
N LYS A 155 -7.79 7.98 6.19
CA LYS A 155 -8.37 8.90 5.21
C LYS A 155 -7.28 9.35 4.26
N ILE A 156 -7.42 9.04 2.99
CA ILE A 156 -6.38 9.31 1.99
C ILE A 156 -6.99 10.11 0.84
N LYS A 157 -6.35 11.22 0.50
CA LYS A 157 -6.68 12.04 -0.67
C LYS A 157 -5.56 11.93 -1.68
N PHE A 158 -5.95 11.74 -2.94
CA PHE A 158 -5.06 11.70 -4.08
C PHE A 158 -5.49 12.74 -5.12
N ASP A 159 -4.49 13.31 -5.80
CA ASP A 159 -4.69 14.02 -7.07
C ASP A 159 -4.53 13.01 -8.22
N LEU A 160 -5.37 13.14 -9.26
CA LEU A 160 -5.45 12.27 -10.44
C LEU A 160 -5.00 13.04 -11.68
N ILE A 161 -3.72 13.00 -12.01
CA ILE A 161 -3.19 13.76 -13.15
C ILE A 161 -3.41 12.97 -14.43
N ILE A 162 -4.15 13.52 -15.38
CA ILE A 162 -4.39 12.88 -16.68
C ILE A 162 -3.18 13.13 -17.58
N VAL A 163 -2.47 12.05 -17.93
CA VAL A 163 -1.29 12.09 -18.81
C VAL A 163 -1.57 11.33 -20.10
N LYS A 164 -1.30 11.96 -21.24
CA LYS A 164 -1.47 11.33 -22.55
C LYS A 164 -0.18 10.63 -22.96
N LYS A 165 -0.23 9.31 -23.21
CA LYS A 165 0.95 8.53 -23.63
C LYS A 165 1.00 8.38 -25.16
N LYS A 166 2.13 7.87 -25.68
CA LYS A 166 2.43 7.75 -27.12
C LYS A 166 1.37 7.01 -27.95
N ASN A 167 0.56 6.16 -27.33
CA ASN A 167 -0.56 5.45 -27.96
C ASN A 167 -1.85 6.27 -28.06
N ASN A 168 -1.78 7.59 -27.83
CA ASN A 168 -2.92 8.52 -27.83
C ASN A 168 -3.99 8.21 -26.76
N LYS A 169 -3.74 7.28 -25.84
CA LYS A 169 -4.60 6.98 -24.70
C LYS A 169 -4.24 7.85 -23.49
N ASN A 170 -5.25 8.19 -22.71
CA ASN A 170 -5.11 8.88 -21.45
C ASN A 170 -4.83 7.87 -20.33
N PHE A 171 -3.87 8.17 -19.46
CA PHE A 171 -3.54 7.40 -18.26
C PHE A 171 -3.66 8.32 -17.05
N ILE A 172 -3.79 7.72 -15.88
CA ILE A 172 -3.83 8.46 -14.61
C ILE A 172 -2.46 8.33 -13.95
N GLU A 173 -1.83 9.44 -13.65
CA GLU A 173 -0.73 9.53 -12.68
C GLU A 173 -1.35 9.92 -11.33
N ILE A 174 -1.42 8.95 -10.41
CA ILE A 174 -1.97 9.17 -9.07
C ILE A 174 -0.89 9.74 -8.14
N LYS A 175 -1.22 10.79 -7.36
CA LYS A 175 -0.31 11.39 -6.38
C LYS A 175 -0.98 11.51 -5.01
N PRO A 176 -0.33 11.05 -3.92
CA PRO A 176 -0.86 11.27 -2.59
C PRO A 176 -0.81 12.77 -2.26
N LYS A 177 -1.91 13.29 -1.75
CA LYS A 177 -2.06 14.70 -1.37
C LYS A 177 -2.11 14.87 0.13
N LYS A 178 -2.88 14.01 0.79
CA LYS A 178 -3.05 14.02 2.25
C LYS A 178 -3.37 12.63 2.72
N ILE A 179 -2.80 12.25 3.86
CA ILE A 179 -3.22 11.09 4.64
C ILE A 179 -3.54 11.55 6.05
N THR A 180 -4.45 10.85 6.70
CA THR A 180 -4.69 10.94 8.13
C THR A 180 -4.90 9.52 8.64
N LEU A 181 -4.12 9.14 9.65
CA LEU A 181 -4.17 7.83 10.29
C LEU A 181 -4.54 7.99 11.77
N GLU A 182 -5.62 7.33 12.17
CA GLU A 182 -6.03 7.22 13.56
C GLU A 182 -6.05 5.76 13.99
N LEU A 183 -5.51 5.46 15.17
CA LEU A 183 -5.35 4.10 15.67
C LEU A 183 -6.18 3.92 16.94
N GLY A 184 -7.08 2.94 16.97
CA GLY A 184 -7.90 2.65 18.14
C GLY A 184 -7.13 2.01 19.29
N ALA A 185 -6.35 0.96 19.00
CA ALA A 185 -5.43 0.35 19.96
C ALA A 185 -4.20 -0.23 19.27
N VAL A 186 -3.06 -0.17 19.97
CA VAL A 186 -1.79 -0.75 19.50
C VAL A 186 -1.17 -1.59 20.61
N LYS A 187 -0.71 -2.79 20.26
CA LYS A 187 0.06 -3.66 21.14
C LYS A 187 1.31 -4.15 20.43
N LEU A 188 2.47 -3.85 20.99
CA LEU A 188 3.78 -4.16 20.40
C LEU A 188 4.56 -5.12 21.27
N HIS A 189 5.37 -5.95 20.64
CA HIS A 189 6.33 -6.80 21.32
C HIS A 189 7.64 -6.88 20.54
N PHE A 190 8.72 -6.55 21.22
CA PHE A 190 10.10 -6.63 20.72
C PHE A 190 10.85 -7.67 21.55
N SER A 191 11.21 -8.79 20.92
CA SER A 191 12.04 -9.81 21.56
C SER A 191 13.52 -9.41 21.58
N ASN A 192 14.31 -9.91 22.53
CA ASN A 192 15.77 -9.73 22.55
C ASN A 192 16.24 -8.26 22.57
N LEU A 193 15.46 -7.39 23.23
CA LEU A 193 15.95 -6.07 23.65
C LEU A 193 17.11 -6.24 24.65
N PHE A 194 18.06 -5.30 24.65
CA PHE A 194 19.19 -5.25 25.58
C PHE A 194 20.01 -6.55 25.61
N ASN A 195 20.27 -7.12 24.43
CA ASN A 195 20.99 -8.39 24.26
C ASN A 195 20.37 -9.54 25.09
N GLY A 196 19.04 -9.55 25.22
CA GLY A 196 18.31 -10.63 25.87
C GLY A 196 18.12 -10.46 27.38
N ASN A 197 18.45 -9.31 27.96
CA ASN A 197 18.11 -9.02 29.36
C ASN A 197 16.58 -8.98 29.53
N LYS A 198 16.02 -10.05 30.10
CA LYS A 198 14.57 -10.25 30.23
C LYS A 198 13.90 -9.16 31.07
N GLN A 199 14.50 -8.77 32.20
CA GLN A 199 13.91 -7.78 33.08
C GLN A 199 13.77 -6.42 32.37
N LEU A 200 14.84 -5.94 31.74
CA LEU A 200 14.83 -4.68 30.99
C LEU A 200 13.91 -4.77 29.78
N GLY A 201 13.98 -5.87 29.03
CA GLY A 201 13.11 -6.11 27.87
C GLY A 201 11.62 -6.11 28.22
N ASP A 202 11.22 -6.78 29.30
CA ASP A 202 9.83 -6.84 29.76
C ASP A 202 9.35 -5.49 30.31
N GLN A 203 10.22 -4.73 30.98
CA GLN A 203 9.91 -3.37 31.44
C GLN A 203 9.74 -2.41 30.26
N THR A 204 10.63 -2.44 29.27
CA THR A 204 10.54 -1.58 28.08
C THR A 204 9.32 -1.93 27.23
N ASN A 205 9.02 -3.21 27.01
CA ASN A 205 7.79 -3.61 26.32
C ASN A 205 6.54 -3.13 27.07
N ARG A 206 6.49 -3.26 28.39
CA ARG A 206 5.38 -2.71 29.19
C ARG A 206 5.26 -1.21 29.03
N PHE A 207 6.36 -0.47 29.19
CA PHE A 207 6.38 0.97 29.01
C PHE A 207 5.84 1.40 27.63
N ILE A 208 6.29 0.75 26.55
CA ILE A 208 5.82 1.06 25.19
C ILE A 208 4.30 0.82 25.07
N ASN A 209 3.81 -0.28 25.62
CA ASN A 209 2.39 -0.62 25.54
C ASN A 209 1.52 0.24 26.47
N ASP A 210 2.01 0.65 27.64
CA ASP A 210 1.26 1.51 28.55
C ASP A 210 1.16 2.95 28.00
N ASN A 211 2.18 3.38 27.25
CA ASN A 211 2.29 4.74 26.69
C ASN A 211 2.05 4.79 25.17
N TRP A 212 1.42 3.74 24.59
CA TRP A 212 1.35 3.59 23.14
C TRP A 212 0.70 4.78 22.44
N LYS A 213 -0.31 5.44 23.05
CA LYS A 213 -1.04 6.56 22.44
C LYS A 213 -0.12 7.73 22.14
N ASP A 214 0.68 8.15 23.12
CA ASP A 214 1.59 9.28 22.99
C ASP A 214 2.73 8.95 22.03
N LEU A 215 3.28 7.72 22.14
CA LEU A 215 4.32 7.24 21.24
C LEU A 215 3.84 7.19 19.78
N MET A 216 2.65 6.63 19.52
CA MET A 216 2.07 6.55 18.18
C MET A 216 1.73 7.94 17.62
N LYS A 217 1.31 8.89 18.47
CA LYS A 217 1.08 10.27 18.06
C LYS A 217 2.38 10.94 17.59
N GLU A 218 3.48 10.71 18.29
CA GLU A 218 4.78 11.29 17.95
C GLU A 218 5.33 10.74 16.63
N ILE A 219 5.17 9.43 16.37
CA ILE A 219 5.65 8.80 15.14
C ILE A 219 4.59 8.74 14.02
N ARG A 220 3.41 9.32 14.22
CA ARG A 220 2.29 9.24 13.28
C ARG A 220 2.67 9.66 11.86
N PRO A 221 3.38 10.78 11.63
CA PRO A 221 3.76 11.19 10.26
C PRO A 221 4.58 10.11 9.55
N LEU A 222 5.48 9.44 10.27
CA LEU A 222 6.30 8.36 9.73
C LEU A 222 5.47 7.11 9.38
N LEU A 223 4.46 6.79 10.20
CA LEU A 223 3.51 5.71 9.90
C LEU A 223 2.65 6.05 8.68
N GLU A 224 2.17 7.29 8.60
CA GLU A 224 1.41 7.82 7.47
C GLU A 224 2.19 7.72 6.16
N ASP A 225 3.46 8.16 6.13
CA ASP A 225 4.34 8.03 4.96
C ASP A 225 4.55 6.57 4.54
N THR A 226 4.71 5.68 5.53
CA THR A 226 4.86 4.23 5.28
C THR A 226 3.60 3.64 4.66
N VAL A 227 2.43 3.98 5.21
CA VAL A 227 1.13 3.53 4.70
C VAL A 227 0.91 4.05 3.27
N VAL A 228 1.18 5.34 3.01
CA VAL A 228 1.10 5.92 1.66
C VAL A 228 2.01 5.17 0.70
N THR A 229 3.26 4.89 1.09
CA THR A 229 4.21 4.16 0.24
C THR A 229 3.69 2.77 -0.14
N ILE A 230 3.13 2.03 0.82
CA ILE A 230 2.54 0.70 0.58
C ILE A 230 1.32 0.82 -0.36
N VAL A 231 0.40 1.75 -0.09
CA VAL A 231 -0.79 1.97 -0.92
C VAL A 231 -0.42 2.37 -2.35
N MET A 232 0.56 3.26 -2.50
CA MET A 232 1.07 3.66 -3.81
C MET A 232 1.74 2.51 -4.55
N GLY A 233 2.42 1.60 -3.85
CA GLY A 233 2.97 0.36 -4.43
C GLY A 233 1.89 -0.54 -5.04
N ILE A 234 0.65 -0.46 -4.56
CA ILE A 234 -0.50 -1.21 -5.09
C ILE A 234 -1.18 -0.43 -6.23
N LEU A 235 -1.48 0.86 -6.02
CA LEU A 235 -2.28 1.64 -6.95
C LEU A 235 -1.51 2.05 -8.21
N LYS A 236 -0.25 2.48 -8.06
CA LYS A 236 0.54 3.03 -9.17
C LYS A 236 0.69 2.04 -10.33
N PRO A 237 1.06 0.75 -10.12
CA PRO A 237 1.15 -0.22 -11.21
C PRO A 237 -0.16 -0.38 -11.99
N VAL A 238 -1.31 -0.33 -11.31
CA VAL A 238 -2.63 -0.43 -11.95
C VAL A 238 -2.86 0.75 -12.89
N PHE A 239 -2.72 1.99 -12.39
CA PHE A 239 -2.95 3.20 -13.17
C PHE A 239 -1.90 3.44 -14.28
N GLU A 240 -0.69 2.90 -14.12
CA GLU A 240 0.33 2.95 -15.16
C GLU A 240 0.12 1.94 -16.29
N THR A 241 -0.53 0.81 -15.97
CA THR A 241 -0.76 -0.32 -16.87
C THR A 241 -2.02 -0.15 -17.71
N PHE A 242 -3.12 0.28 -17.11
CA PHE A 242 -4.42 0.42 -17.79
C PHE A 242 -4.70 1.89 -18.09
N SER A 243 -5.28 2.16 -19.25
CA SER A 243 -5.70 3.51 -19.59
C SER A 243 -6.91 3.93 -18.76
N MET A 244 -7.16 5.23 -18.72
CA MET A 244 -8.34 5.81 -18.10
C MET A 244 -9.64 5.24 -18.70
N ASP A 245 -9.67 4.98 -20.01
CA ASP A 245 -10.84 4.37 -20.67
C ASP A 245 -11.02 2.89 -20.31
N ASP A 246 -9.93 2.16 -20.05
CA ASP A 246 -10.01 0.76 -19.62
C ASP A 246 -10.56 0.68 -18.19
N LEU A 247 -10.08 1.54 -17.27
CA LEU A 247 -10.47 1.55 -15.86
C LEU A 247 -11.80 2.25 -15.59
N PHE A 248 -12.07 3.35 -16.29
CA PHE A 248 -13.24 4.21 -16.10
C PHE A 248 -13.80 4.69 -17.45
N PRO A 249 -14.50 3.82 -18.22
CA PRO A 249 -15.07 4.17 -19.51
C PRO A 249 -16.14 5.27 -19.40
N VAL A 250 -16.67 5.72 -20.54
CA VAL A 250 -17.84 6.60 -20.64
C VAL A 250 -19.07 5.76 -20.99
#